data_AF-A0A8T3P430-F1
#
_entry.id   AF-A0A8T3P430-F1
#
_cell.length_a   1.000
_cell.length_b   1.000
_cell.length_c   1.000
_cell.angle_alpha   90.00
_cell.angle_beta   90.00
_cell.angle_gamma   90.00
#
_symmetry.space_group_name_H-M   'P 1'
#
loop_
_entity.id
_entity.type
_entity.pdbx_description
1 polymer ?
#
loop_
_entity_poly.entity_id
_entity_poly.type
_entity_poly.pdbx_seq_one_letter_code
_entity_poly.pdbx_strand_id
1 'polypeptide(L)' 'MDRFVATFEAKYPKAVHCLVKDRDEVLAFYAFPAAHWQPLRTTNPIESTFATIR' A
#
# COMPACT_ATOMS: atom_id res chain seq x y z
N MET A 1 9.06 9.12 0.40
CA MET A 1 8.86 8.12 -0.67
C MET A 1 10.02 8.10 -1.66
N ASP A 2 10.78 9.19 -1.75
CA ASP A 2 11.89 9.39 -2.68
C ASP A 2 13.00 8.34 -2.53
N ARG A 3 13.32 7.95 -1.28
CA ARG A 3 14.28 6.87 -1.05
C ARG A 3 13.80 5.51 -1.60
N PHE A 4 12.50 5.23 -1.52
CA PHE A 4 11.93 4.01 -2.06
C PHE A 4 12.00 4.00 -3.59
N VAL A 5 11.59 5.10 -4.23
CA VAL A 5 11.68 5.29 -5.69
C VAL A 5 13.12 5.09 -6.15
N ALA A 6 14.08 5.82 -5.58
CA ALA A 6 15.50 5.72 -5.95
C ALA A 6 16.10 4.31 -5.76
N THR A 7 15.55 3.51 -4.84
CA THR A 7 16.05 2.15 -4.57
C THR A 7 15.44 1.11 -5.50
N PHE A 8 14.16 1.27 -5.88
CA PHE A 8 13.39 0.20 -6.53
C PHE A 8 12.94 0.51 -7.97
N GLU A 9 13.00 1.76 -8.41
CA GLU A 9 12.52 2.16 -9.75
C GLU A 9 13.22 1.40 -10.87
N ALA A 10 14.55 1.26 -10.80
CA ALA A 10 15.33 0.54 -11.80
C ALA A 10 14.94 -0.95 -11.90
N LYS A 11 14.49 -1.56 -10.80
CA LYS A 11 14.15 -2.98 -10.74
C LYS A 11 12.66 -3.25 -11.02
N TYR A 12 11.78 -2.36 -10.58
CA TYR A 12 10.32 -2.54 -10.64
C TYR A 12 9.60 -1.26 -11.09
N PRO A 13 9.87 -0.77 -12.32
CA PRO A 13 9.41 0.56 -12.75
C PRO A 13 7.88 0.69 -12.75
N LYS A 14 7.15 -0.36 -13.15
CA LYS A 14 5.69 -0.35 -13.17
C LYS A 14 5.08 -0.28 -11.76
N ALA A 15 5.61 -1.06 -10.82
CA ALA A 15 5.10 -1.08 -9.45
C ALA A 15 5.38 0.25 -8.74
N VAL A 16 6.58 0.81 -8.94
CA VAL A 16 6.94 2.13 -8.41
C VAL A 16 6.03 3.21 -9.01
N HIS A 17 5.77 3.16 -10.32
CA HIS A 17 4.86 4.12 -10.97
C HIS A 17 3.45 4.08 -10.36
N CYS A 18 2.86 2.90 -10.17
CA CYS A 18 1.54 2.79 -9.54
C CYS A 18 1.52 3.40 -8.13
N LEU A 19 2.53 3.10 -7.31
CA LEU A 19 2.62 3.64 -5.95
C LEU A 19 2.82 5.16 -5.91
N VAL A 20 3.59 5.71 -6.87
CA VAL A 20 3.83 7.16 -6.95
C VAL A 20 2.59 7.90 -7.45
N LYS A 21 1.89 7.33 -8.44
CA LYS A 21 0.67 7.92 -9.01
C LYS A 21 -0.41 8.10 -7.94
N ASP A 22 -0.65 7.08 -7.13
CA ASP A 22 -1.75 7.06 -6.15
C ASP A 22 -1.23 7.34 -4.72
N ARG A 23 -0.13 8.11 -4.59
CA ARG A 23 0.63 8.34 -3.35
C ARG A 23 -0.24 8.83 -2.20
N ASP A 24 -1.07 9.82 -2.43
CA ASP A 24 -1.86 10.46 -1.37
C ASP A 24 -2.93 9.51 -0.83
N GLU A 25 -3.53 8.69 -1.70
CA GLU A 25 -4.52 7.69 -1.32
C GLU A 25 -3.90 6.55 -0.50
N VAL A 26 -2.74 6.01 -0.93
CA VAL A 26 -2.07 4.92 -0.21
C VAL A 26 -1.48 5.36 1.14
N LEU A 27 -1.31 6.66 1.37
CA LEU A 27 -0.82 7.23 2.62
C LEU A 27 -1.93 7.85 3.49
N ALA A 28 -3.19 7.86 3.03
CA ALA A 28 -4.31 8.48 3.75
C ALA A 28 -4.52 7.89 5.16
N PHE A 29 -4.12 6.64 5.40
CA PHE A 29 -4.23 6.01 6.71
C PHE A 29 -3.44 6.73 7.82
N TYR A 30 -2.41 7.51 7.47
CA TYR A 30 -1.67 8.32 8.44
C TYR A 30 -2.47 9.51 8.99
N ALA A 31 -3.60 9.86 8.37
CA ALA A 31 -4.51 10.87 8.91
C ALA A 31 -5.30 10.36 10.14
N PHE A 32 -5.30 9.05 10.39
CA PHE A 32 -5.96 8.44 11.54
C PHE A 32 -4.99 8.28 12.73
N PRO A 33 -5.49 8.21 13.98
CA PRO A 33 -4.66 7.91 15.15
C PRO A 33 -3.86 6.62 14.99
N ALA A 34 -2.65 6.59 15.56
CA ALA A 34 -1.72 5.46 15.44
C ALA A 34 -2.31 4.12 15.91
N ALA A 35 -3.23 4.14 16.88
CA ALA A 35 -3.98 2.98 17.34
C ALA A 35 -4.74 2.24 16.21
N HIS A 36 -5.08 2.94 15.13
CA HIS A 36 -5.83 2.37 14.00
C HIS A 36 -4.94 1.91 12.84
N TRP A 37 -3.64 2.20 12.82
CA TRP A 37 -2.81 1.88 11.66
C TRP A 37 -2.68 0.38 11.39
N GLN A 38 -2.58 -0.42 12.45
CA GLN A 38 -2.42 -1.87 12.31
C GLN A 38 -3.65 -2.55 11.68
N PRO A 39 -4.89 -2.29 12.13
CA PRO A 39 -6.09 -2.83 11.45
C PRO A 39 -6.33 -2.21 10.07
N LEU A 40 -5.94 -0.97 9.81
CA LEU A 40 -6.09 -0.36 8.49
C LEU A 40 -5.10 -0.92 7.45
N ARG A 41 -3.97 -1.46 7.89
CA ARG A 41 -2.91 -2.00 7.01
C ARG A 41 -3.00 -3.51 6.78
N THR A 42 -3.94 -4.22 7.41
CA THR A 42 -4.12 -5.65 7.16
C THR A 42 -4.99 -5.89 5.93
N THR A 43 -4.57 -6.84 5.08
CA THR A 43 -5.33 -7.29 3.91
C THR A 43 -6.23 -8.49 4.22
N ASN A 44 -6.08 -9.11 5.40
CA ASN A 44 -6.77 -10.34 5.77
C ASN A 44 -8.31 -10.26 5.63
N PRO A 45 -9.00 -9.17 6.05
CA PRO A 45 -10.46 -9.06 5.87
C PRO A 45 -10.89 -9.13 4.40
N ILE A 46 -10.05 -8.66 3.49
CA ILE A 46 -10.30 -8.69 2.05
C ILE A 46 -9.90 -10.06 1.50
N GLU A 47 -8.64 -10.45 1.66
CA GLU A 47 -8.06 -11.67 1.11
C GLU A 47 -8.77 -12.94 1.60
N SER A 48 -9.16 -13.01 2.88
CA SER A 48 -9.87 -14.18 3.43
C SER A 48 -11.24 -14.37 2.79
N THR A 49 -11.92 -13.30 2.34
CA THR A 49 -13.20 -13.43 1.65
C THR A 49 -13.01 -13.89 0.21
N PHE A 50 -12.04 -13.30 -0.50
CA PHE A 50 -11.70 -13.68 -1.87
C PHE A 50 -11.11 -15.09 -1.99
N ALA A 51 -10.39 -15.58 -0.97
CA ALA A 51 -9.83 -16.93 -0.97
C ALA A 51 -10.89 -18.04 -1.09
N THR A 52 -12.14 -17.76 -0.72
CA THR A 52 -13.26 -18.70 -0.84
C THR A 52 -13.87 -18.75 -2.25
N ILE A 53 -13.55 -17.77 -3.10
CA ILE A 53 -14.03 -17.64 -4.47
C ILE A 53 -12.90 -18.12 -5.40
N ARG A 54 -13.04 -19.32 -5.98
CA ARG A 54 -12.05 -19.91 -6.90
C ARG A 54 -12.58 -20.01 -8.32
#